data_AF-A0A5J5B0X2-F1
#
_entry.id   AF-A0A5J5B0X2-F1
#
_cell.length_a   1.000
_cell.length_b   1.000
_cell.length_c   1.000
_cell.angle_alpha   90.00
_cell.angle_beta   90.00
_cell.angle_gamma   90.00
#
_symmetry.space_group_name_H-M   'P 1'
#
loop_
_entity.id
_entity.type
_entity.pdbx_description
1 polymer ?
#
loop_
_entity_poly.entity_id
_entity_poly.type
_entity_poly.pdbx_seq_one_letter_code
_entity_poly.pdbx_strand_id
1 'polypeptide(L)'
;MNPYEAEAIIANLVKSWIRSRVDRFMEWVDRNLQQEVWNPQANKERFAPSAVEVLRIMDETLEAFFLLPIPMHRVLLSDLMTGLDRCLQHYIFKAKSGCGSRNTFVPTMPALTRCTTGSKFHGVFKKDKSHMARRRKPQVGTINGDNSYGISQLCVRINTLQHIRKELEVIEKKTIIHLKNSGATHPDDIVNGSGKKFEISAGACAEGIQQLCEAIAYKVIFHDLSPVLWDGLYVGEVSSSRIEPLLQELEQNLEIISATVHDRVRTRVITNIMKASFDGFLFVLLAGGPSRAFTQQDSVVIEEDFKFLMDLFWSNGDGLPTDLIDKHSTTVKRVLPLFHTDTDSLIEQLKCVTLDSYGSSTKSKLPLPPTSGQWSPTEPNTLLRVLCYRNDEMATKFLKKTYNLPKKL
;
A
#
# COMPACT_ATOMS: atom_id res chain seq x y z
N MET A 1 42.95 -40.13 22.08
CA MET A 1 42.05 -38.98 22.29
C MET A 1 40.79 -39.53 22.93
N ASN A 2 40.31 -38.95 24.04
CA ASN A 2 39.05 -39.43 24.62
C ASN A 2 37.89 -39.11 23.65
N PRO A 3 36.87 -39.98 23.52
CA PRO A 3 35.77 -39.79 22.56
C PRO A 3 35.13 -38.39 22.64
N TYR A 4 34.96 -37.89 23.86
CA TYR A 4 34.39 -36.57 24.15
C TYR A 4 35.23 -35.39 23.64
N GLU A 5 36.56 -35.51 23.58
CA GLU A 5 37.44 -34.45 23.05
C GLU A 5 37.38 -34.38 21.53
N ALA A 6 37.29 -35.53 20.86
CA ALA A 6 37.18 -35.61 19.41
C ALA A 6 35.84 -35.05 18.92
N GLU A 7 34.73 -35.38 19.60
CA GLU A 7 33.40 -34.86 19.28
C GLU A 7 33.32 -33.33 19.43
N ALA A 8 33.92 -32.78 20.49
CA ALA A 8 33.96 -31.33 20.70
C ALA A 8 34.74 -30.60 19.58
N ILE A 9 35.85 -31.16 19.11
CA ILE A 9 36.62 -30.60 17.99
C ILE A 9 35.83 -30.67 16.69
N ILE A 10 35.20 -31.81 16.39
CA ILE A 10 34.34 -31.97 15.20
C ILE A 10 33.19 -30.96 15.24
N ALA A 11 32.53 -30.79 16.39
CA ALA A 11 31.46 -29.81 16.55
C ALA A 11 31.95 -28.37 16.24
N ASN A 12 33.13 -28.00 16.73
CA ASN A 12 33.71 -26.68 16.46
C ASN A 12 34.07 -26.47 14.98
N LEU A 13 34.61 -27.50 14.32
CA LEU A 13 34.89 -27.47 12.89
C LEU A 13 33.60 -27.32 12.08
N VAL A 14 32.54 -28.06 12.42
CA VAL A 14 31.24 -27.94 11.76
C VAL A 14 30.61 -26.56 12.00
N LYS A 15 30.71 -26.00 13.21
CA LYS A 15 30.26 -24.61 13.48
C LYS A 15 31.01 -23.59 12.64
N SER A 16 32.33 -23.75 12.49
CA SER A 16 33.14 -22.90 11.59
C SER A 16 32.71 -23.05 10.13
N TRP A 17 32.46 -24.28 9.68
CA TRP A 17 31.91 -24.56 8.35
C TRP A 17 30.53 -23.91 8.15
N ILE A 18 29.62 -24.01 9.13
CA ILE A 18 28.30 -23.37 9.09
C ILE A 18 28.44 -21.87 8.91
N ARG A 19 29.26 -21.20 9.73
CA ARG A 19 29.51 -19.74 9.60
C ARG A 19 30.00 -19.40 8.20
N SER A 20 31.03 -20.11 7.71
CA SER A 20 31.57 -19.87 6.37
C SER A 20 30.52 -20.06 5.26
N ARG A 21 29.64 -21.06 5.38
CA ARG A 21 28.55 -21.29 4.41
C ARG A 21 27.50 -20.19 4.46
N VAL A 22 27.11 -19.75 5.66
CA VAL A 22 26.12 -18.69 5.87
C VAL A 22 26.65 -17.34 5.35
N ASP A 23 27.90 -16.99 5.66
CA ASP A 23 28.53 -15.74 5.20
C ASP A 23 28.56 -15.71 3.66
N ARG A 24 29.01 -16.81 3.05
CA ARG A 24 29.05 -16.94 1.59
C ARG A 24 27.64 -16.92 0.98
N PHE A 25 26.65 -17.49 1.65
CA PHE A 25 25.25 -17.45 1.19
C PHE A 25 24.71 -16.01 1.20
N MET A 26 25.01 -15.23 2.25
CA MET A 26 24.66 -13.81 2.31
C MET A 26 25.27 -13.02 1.14
N GLU A 27 26.55 -13.24 0.82
CA GLU A 27 27.19 -12.59 -0.34
C GLU A 27 26.54 -12.98 -1.67
N TRP A 28 26.08 -14.23 -1.81
CA TRP A 28 25.32 -14.67 -2.98
C TRP A 28 23.94 -14.01 -3.05
N VAL A 29 23.24 -13.87 -1.91
CA VAL A 29 21.97 -13.14 -1.82
C VAL A 29 22.15 -11.70 -2.29
N ASP A 30 23.14 -10.99 -1.77
CA ASP A 30 23.39 -9.60 -2.15
C ASP A 30 23.73 -9.46 -3.65
N ARG A 31 24.58 -10.33 -4.19
CA ARG A 31 24.93 -10.31 -5.63
C ARG A 31 23.71 -10.57 -6.53
N ASN A 32 22.89 -11.55 -6.19
CA ASN A 32 21.67 -11.86 -6.96
C ASN A 32 20.70 -10.67 -6.93
N LEU A 33 20.51 -10.04 -5.77
CA LEU A 33 19.63 -8.87 -5.64
C LEU A 33 20.13 -7.65 -6.40
N GLN A 34 21.45 -7.42 -6.43
CA GLN A 34 22.05 -6.31 -7.19
C GLN A 34 21.82 -6.43 -8.70
N GLN A 35 21.70 -7.65 -9.22
CA GLN A 35 21.47 -7.92 -10.63
C GLN A 35 19.98 -8.02 -10.99
N GLU A 36 19.09 -8.00 -9.99
CA GLU A 36 17.67 -8.25 -10.21
C GLU A 36 16.94 -7.04 -10.80
N VAL A 37 16.23 -7.27 -11.90
CA VAL A 37 15.47 -6.25 -12.66
C VAL A 37 13.96 -6.40 -12.52
N TRP A 38 13.50 -7.47 -11.85
CA TRP A 38 12.08 -7.74 -11.56
C TRP A 38 11.24 -7.89 -12.84
N ASN A 39 11.78 -8.60 -13.83
CA ASN A 39 11.16 -8.76 -15.15
C ASN A 39 9.92 -9.69 -15.09
N PRO A 40 8.71 -9.21 -15.44
CA PRO A 40 7.49 -10.03 -15.43
C PRO A 40 7.48 -11.14 -16.49
N GLN A 41 8.39 -11.09 -17.48
CA GLN A 41 8.51 -12.09 -18.54
C GLN A 41 9.57 -13.16 -18.23
N ALA A 42 10.21 -13.11 -17.06
CA ALA A 42 11.31 -14.02 -16.74
C ALA A 42 10.88 -15.50 -16.64
N ASN A 43 9.64 -15.78 -16.24
CA ASN A 43 9.06 -17.12 -16.19
C ASN A 43 7.52 -17.05 -16.18
N LYS A 44 6.87 -18.20 -16.36
CA LYS A 44 5.40 -18.32 -16.44
C LYS A 44 4.69 -17.85 -15.16
N GLU A 45 5.29 -18.08 -13.99
CA GLU A 45 4.74 -17.68 -12.68
C GLU A 45 5.10 -16.25 -12.28
N ARG A 46 5.89 -15.56 -13.11
CA ARG A 46 6.28 -14.15 -13.00
C ARG A 46 6.87 -13.78 -11.63
N PHE A 47 7.76 -14.62 -11.10
CA PHE A 47 8.61 -14.28 -9.95
C PHE A 47 10.07 -14.04 -10.38
N ALA A 48 10.89 -13.48 -9.50
CA ALA A 48 12.28 -13.15 -9.77
C ALA A 48 13.18 -14.41 -9.88
N PRO A 49 14.00 -14.57 -10.94
CA PRO A 49 14.95 -15.68 -11.06
C PRO A 49 15.94 -15.76 -9.90
N SER A 50 16.33 -14.62 -9.32
CA SER A 50 17.19 -14.56 -8.13
C SER A 50 16.65 -15.37 -6.95
N ALA A 51 15.32 -15.47 -6.78
CA ALA A 51 14.73 -16.27 -5.71
C ALA A 51 14.96 -17.78 -5.92
N VAL A 52 14.90 -18.26 -7.17
CA VAL A 52 15.17 -19.66 -7.50
C VAL A 52 16.61 -20.01 -7.14
N GLU A 53 17.55 -19.15 -7.51
CA GLU A 53 18.96 -19.38 -7.25
C GLU A 53 19.28 -19.34 -5.75
N VAL A 54 18.72 -18.38 -5.03
CA VAL A 54 18.87 -18.28 -3.56
C VAL A 54 18.31 -19.52 -2.86
N LEU A 55 17.12 -19.99 -3.26
CA LEU A 55 16.50 -21.19 -2.68
C LEU A 55 17.28 -22.46 -3.04
N ARG A 56 17.82 -22.56 -4.26
CA ARG A 56 18.68 -23.66 -4.70
C ARG A 56 19.96 -23.74 -3.86
N ILE A 57 20.67 -22.63 -3.68
CA ILE A 57 21.90 -22.58 -2.86
C ILE A 57 21.59 -22.97 -1.40
N MET A 58 20.43 -22.55 -0.89
CA MET A 58 19.97 -22.92 0.45
C MET A 58 19.73 -24.43 0.58
N ASP A 59 19.01 -25.03 -0.37
CA ASP A 59 18.73 -26.48 -0.41
C ASP A 59 20.05 -27.27 -0.52
N GLU A 60 20.97 -26.87 -1.41
CA GLU A 60 22.29 -27.49 -1.56
C GLU A 60 23.14 -27.40 -0.29
N THR A 61 23.03 -26.29 0.45
CA THR A 61 23.74 -26.13 1.73
C THR A 61 23.18 -27.07 2.80
N LEU A 62 21.86 -27.27 2.82
CA LEU A 62 21.20 -28.21 3.72
C LEU A 62 21.55 -29.67 3.37
N GLU A 63 21.52 -30.02 2.08
CA GLU A 63 21.95 -31.35 1.62
C GLU A 63 23.41 -31.62 1.98
N ALA A 64 24.31 -30.67 1.71
CA ALA A 64 25.72 -30.79 2.07
C ALA A 64 25.93 -30.93 3.58
N PHE A 65 25.10 -30.28 4.40
CA PHE A 65 25.13 -30.47 5.85
C PHE A 65 24.79 -31.91 6.22
N PHE A 66 23.68 -32.47 5.74
CA PHE A 66 23.28 -33.85 6.08
C PHE A 66 24.22 -34.94 5.52
N LEU A 67 25.01 -34.62 4.49
CA LEU A 67 26.06 -35.52 3.97
C LEU A 67 27.33 -35.56 4.86
N LEU A 68 27.49 -34.65 5.82
CA LEU A 68 28.63 -34.70 6.75
C LEU A 68 28.53 -35.96 7.62
N PRO A 69 29.60 -36.76 7.75
CA PRO A 69 29.60 -37.98 8.56
C PRO A 69 29.77 -37.64 10.06
N ILE A 70 28.77 -36.97 10.65
CA ILE A 70 28.79 -36.50 12.04
C ILE A 70 27.58 -37.03 12.84
N PRO A 71 27.75 -37.36 14.13
CA PRO A 71 26.63 -37.81 14.98
C PRO A 71 25.75 -36.64 15.49
N MET A 72 26.23 -35.40 15.40
CA MET A 72 25.66 -34.22 16.04
C MET A 72 24.72 -33.39 15.15
N HIS A 73 24.22 -33.94 14.05
CA HIS A 73 23.33 -33.22 13.10
C HIS A 73 22.19 -32.49 13.81
N ARG A 74 21.55 -33.14 14.79
CA ARG A 74 20.44 -32.56 15.56
C ARG A 74 20.81 -31.27 16.30
N VAL A 75 21.99 -31.25 16.92
CA VAL A 75 22.43 -30.13 17.77
C VAL A 75 22.84 -28.94 16.92
N LEU A 76 23.51 -29.19 15.79
CA LEU A 76 24.10 -28.15 14.95
C LEU A 76 23.14 -27.64 13.87
N LEU A 77 22.05 -28.38 13.57
CA LEU A 77 21.05 -27.96 12.59
C LEU A 77 20.40 -26.63 12.96
N SER A 78 20.14 -26.37 14.25
CA SER A 78 19.53 -25.10 14.68
C SER A 78 20.39 -23.88 14.30
N ASP A 79 21.71 -23.99 14.46
CA ASP A 79 22.66 -22.92 14.11
C ASP A 79 22.64 -22.65 12.60
N LEU A 80 22.66 -23.71 11.77
CA LEU A 80 22.57 -23.59 10.32
C LEU A 80 21.24 -22.99 9.87
N MET A 81 20.12 -23.51 10.37
CA MET A 81 18.78 -23.06 10.02
C MET A 81 18.58 -21.59 10.38
N THR A 82 19.04 -21.17 11.55
CA THR A 82 18.99 -19.76 11.98
C THR A 82 19.79 -18.85 11.05
N GLY A 83 20.99 -19.30 10.63
CA GLY A 83 21.81 -18.55 9.68
C GLY A 83 21.17 -18.40 8.30
N LEU A 84 20.63 -19.50 7.75
CA LEU A 84 19.94 -19.50 6.46
C LEU A 84 18.66 -18.66 6.49
N ASP A 85 17.86 -18.78 7.57
CA ASP A 85 16.64 -18.00 7.75
C ASP A 85 16.92 -16.49 7.81
N ARG A 86 18.00 -16.07 8.47
CA ARG A 86 18.43 -14.65 8.48
C ARG A 86 18.88 -14.16 7.11
N CYS A 87 19.59 -14.97 6.33
CA CYS A 87 19.99 -14.61 4.97
C CYS A 87 18.76 -14.44 4.07
N LEU A 88 17.78 -15.33 4.18
CA LEU A 88 16.55 -15.24 3.42
C LEU A 88 15.66 -14.07 3.87
N GLN A 89 15.60 -13.78 5.17
CA GLN A 89 14.95 -12.58 5.69
C GLN A 89 15.57 -11.31 5.09
N HIS A 90 16.91 -11.25 5.00
CA HIS A 90 17.60 -10.13 4.35
C HIS A 90 17.22 -10.01 2.88
N TYR A 91 17.12 -11.13 2.15
CA TYR A 91 16.61 -11.14 0.78
C TYR A 91 15.21 -10.52 0.68
N ILE A 92 14.29 -10.97 1.53
CA ILE A 92 12.89 -10.50 1.56
C ILE A 92 12.83 -8.99 1.88
N PHE A 93 13.65 -8.52 2.82
CA PHE A 93 13.72 -7.11 3.16
C PHE A 93 14.20 -6.26 1.98
N LYS A 94 15.30 -6.68 1.34
CA LYS A 94 15.86 -5.98 0.17
C LYS A 94 14.92 -6.00 -1.04
N ALA A 95 14.21 -7.12 -1.27
CA ALA A 95 13.22 -7.24 -2.34
C ALA A 95 12.08 -6.21 -2.22
N LYS A 96 11.75 -5.74 -1.02
CA LYS A 96 10.73 -4.69 -0.80
C LYS A 96 11.30 -3.27 -0.77
N SER A 97 12.61 -3.14 -0.60
CA SER A 97 13.22 -1.83 -0.45
C SER A 97 12.99 -0.98 -1.71
N GLY A 98 12.68 0.31 -1.48
CA GLY A 98 12.38 1.26 -2.55
C GLY A 98 10.99 1.13 -3.20
N CYS A 99 10.11 0.24 -2.74
CA CYS A 99 8.74 0.15 -3.27
C CYS A 99 7.79 1.28 -2.80
N GLY A 100 8.22 2.09 -1.85
CA GLY A 100 7.37 3.11 -1.21
C GLY A 100 6.39 2.54 -0.20
N SER A 101 5.53 3.41 0.31
CA SER A 101 4.47 3.10 1.28
C SER A 101 3.26 4.01 1.01
N ARG A 102 2.12 3.77 1.67
CA ARG A 102 0.96 4.66 1.62
C ARG A 102 1.34 6.14 1.76
N ASN A 103 2.11 6.47 2.80
CA ASN A 103 2.49 7.84 3.12
C ASN A 103 3.48 8.46 2.11
N THR A 104 4.12 7.63 1.28
CA THR A 104 5.03 8.09 0.22
C THR A 104 4.27 8.62 -0.98
N PHE A 105 3.09 8.07 -1.27
CA PHE A 105 2.32 8.39 -2.47
C PHE A 105 1.17 9.37 -2.22
N VAL A 106 0.55 9.34 -1.04
CA VAL A 106 -0.55 10.26 -0.72
C VAL A 106 -0.01 11.70 -0.66
N PRO A 107 -0.56 12.64 -1.44
CA PRO A 107 -0.09 14.02 -1.44
C PRO A 107 -0.41 14.71 -0.12
N THR A 108 0.37 15.74 0.21
CA THR A 108 0.08 16.60 1.35
C THR A 108 -1.23 17.35 1.12
N MET A 109 -2.08 17.40 2.15
CA MET A 109 -3.34 18.14 2.07
C MET A 109 -3.09 19.62 1.76
N PRO A 110 -3.81 20.22 0.80
CA PRO A 110 -3.68 21.63 0.50
C PRO A 110 -4.18 22.47 1.68
N ALA A 111 -3.67 23.70 1.77
CA ALA A 111 -4.14 24.66 2.75
C ALA A 111 -5.62 24.99 2.53
N LEU A 112 -6.33 25.24 3.64
CA LEU A 112 -7.77 25.49 3.62
C LEU A 112 -8.08 26.83 2.95
N THR A 113 -8.91 26.77 1.92
CA THR A 113 -9.45 27.93 1.21
C THR A 113 -10.96 27.89 1.21
N ARG A 114 -11.62 29.04 1.02
CA ARG A 114 -13.07 29.11 0.77
C ARG A 114 -13.36 29.41 -0.69
N CYS A 115 -14.50 28.92 -1.19
CA CYS A 115 -14.91 29.14 -2.58
C CYS A 115 -15.04 30.63 -2.96
N THR A 116 -14.74 30.92 -4.23
CA THR A 116 -15.12 32.17 -4.89
C THR A 116 -16.53 32.06 -5.44
N THR A 117 -17.53 32.49 -4.66
CA THR A 117 -18.85 32.78 -5.23
C THR A 117 -18.73 33.99 -6.16
N GLY A 118 -18.90 33.74 -7.46
CA GLY A 118 -18.94 34.75 -8.52
C GLY A 118 -20.35 34.82 -9.10
N SER A 119 -20.91 36.03 -9.17
CA SER A 119 -22.15 36.31 -9.90
C SER A 119 -21.99 35.81 -11.35
N LYS A 120 -22.94 34.98 -11.80
CA LYS A 120 -23.03 34.48 -13.18
C LYS A 120 -23.35 35.63 -14.15
N PHE A 121 -22.44 36.57 -14.35
CA PHE A 121 -22.50 37.45 -15.51
C PHE A 121 -21.81 36.76 -16.69
N HIS A 122 -22.63 36.38 -17.66
CA HIS A 122 -22.18 36.08 -19.02
C HIS A 122 -21.36 37.26 -19.54
N GLY A 123 -20.10 37.01 -19.89
CA GLY A 123 -19.31 37.99 -20.61
C GLY A 123 -17.84 37.95 -20.25
N VAL A 124 -17.04 37.63 -21.27
CA VAL A 124 -15.58 37.58 -21.28
C VAL A 124 -15.03 36.28 -20.70
N PHE A 125 -14.70 35.37 -21.63
CA PHE A 125 -13.58 34.45 -21.48
C PHE A 125 -12.34 35.25 -21.04
N LYS A 126 -12.22 35.55 -19.75
CA LYS A 126 -10.90 35.70 -19.16
C LYS A 126 -10.35 34.28 -19.16
N LYS A 127 -9.56 34.01 -20.19
CA LYS A 127 -8.44 33.09 -20.15
C LYS A 127 -7.57 33.58 -18.99
N ASP A 128 -8.04 33.34 -17.76
CA ASP A 128 -7.21 33.45 -16.58
C ASP A 128 -6.12 32.46 -16.93
N LYS A 129 -4.92 33.00 -17.15
CA LYS A 129 -3.73 32.19 -17.27
C LYS A 129 -3.75 31.41 -15.99
N SER A 130 -4.27 30.18 -16.04
CA SER A 130 -3.74 29.16 -15.18
C SER A 130 -2.26 29.39 -15.33
N HIS A 131 -1.60 29.65 -14.21
CA HIS A 131 -0.34 29.02 -14.05
C HIS A 131 -0.66 27.57 -14.39
N MET A 132 -0.48 27.22 -15.67
CA MET A 132 -0.12 25.90 -16.08
C MET A 132 0.98 25.63 -15.10
N ALA A 133 0.64 24.94 -14.00
CA ALA A 133 1.57 24.19 -13.21
C ALA A 133 2.30 23.45 -14.30
N ARG A 134 3.50 23.98 -14.58
CA ARG A 134 4.29 23.78 -15.78
C ARG A 134 4.03 22.36 -16.20
N ARG A 135 3.37 22.15 -17.35
CA ARG A 135 3.24 20.83 -17.98
C ARG A 135 4.58 20.18 -17.74
N ARG A 136 4.67 19.28 -16.75
CA ARG A 136 5.80 18.41 -16.63
C ARG A 136 5.53 17.46 -17.77
N LYS A 137 5.92 17.89 -18.99
CA LYS A 137 6.50 16.97 -19.93
C LYS A 137 7.44 16.11 -19.07
N PRO A 138 7.44 14.78 -19.19
CA PRO A 138 8.52 13.99 -18.63
C PRO A 138 9.79 14.50 -19.32
N GLN A 139 10.45 15.47 -18.69
CA GLN A 139 11.74 15.94 -19.14
C GLN A 139 12.69 14.82 -18.74
N VAL A 140 12.97 13.98 -19.74
CA VAL A 140 14.27 13.33 -19.90
C VAL A 140 15.33 14.38 -19.51
N GLY A 141 15.88 14.20 -18.32
CA GLY A 141 16.65 15.19 -17.59
C GLY A 141 17.33 14.48 -16.43
N THR A 142 18.27 13.63 -16.79
CA THR A 142 19.17 12.88 -15.92
C THR A 142 19.74 13.78 -14.82
N ILE A 143 19.55 13.38 -13.56
CA ILE A 143 20.54 13.22 -12.48
C ILE A 143 19.78 13.20 -11.13
N ASN A 144 19.25 12.01 -10.86
CA ASN A 144 19.01 11.33 -9.57
C ASN A 144 17.80 10.40 -9.74
N GLY A 145 18.11 9.12 -9.95
CA GLY A 145 17.25 7.99 -10.34
C GLY A 145 15.75 8.16 -10.14
N ASP A 146 15.03 8.21 -11.25
CA ASP A 146 13.61 7.86 -11.33
C ASP A 146 13.48 6.34 -11.08
N ASN A 147 13.72 5.93 -9.84
CA ASN A 147 13.69 4.55 -9.36
C ASN A 147 12.24 4.10 -9.04
N SER A 148 11.23 4.67 -9.71
CA SER A 148 9.85 4.22 -9.49
C SER A 148 9.63 2.92 -10.26
N TYR A 149 9.59 1.80 -9.54
CA TYR A 149 9.28 0.50 -10.12
C TYR A 149 7.88 0.53 -10.73
N GLY A 150 7.73 0.00 -11.95
CA GLY A 150 6.43 -0.15 -12.59
C GLY A 150 5.54 -1.15 -11.85
N ILE A 151 4.22 -1.06 -12.04
CA ILE A 151 3.22 -1.94 -11.39
C ILE A 151 3.59 -3.42 -11.59
N SER A 152 3.95 -3.81 -12.81
CA SER A 152 4.34 -5.21 -13.10
C SER A 152 5.58 -5.66 -12.32
N GLN A 153 6.57 -4.79 -12.11
CA GLN A 153 7.76 -5.12 -11.30
C GLN A 153 7.41 -5.31 -9.82
N LEU A 154 6.51 -4.47 -9.28
CA LEU A 154 5.99 -4.64 -7.92
C LEU A 154 5.18 -5.95 -7.78
N CYS A 155 4.41 -6.32 -8.81
CA CYS A 155 3.72 -7.60 -8.87
C CYS A 155 4.70 -8.78 -8.86
N VAL A 156 5.81 -8.70 -9.60
CA VAL A 156 6.87 -9.74 -9.59
C VAL A 156 7.47 -9.90 -8.20
N ARG A 157 7.68 -8.80 -7.46
CA ARG A 157 8.14 -8.84 -6.06
C ARG A 157 7.14 -9.58 -5.16
N ILE A 158 5.84 -9.31 -5.29
CA ILE A 158 4.79 -10.05 -4.57
C ILE A 158 4.85 -11.55 -4.89
N ASN A 159 4.91 -11.89 -6.18
CA ASN A 159 4.97 -13.28 -6.63
C ASN A 159 6.23 -13.98 -6.12
N THR A 160 7.34 -13.26 -6.05
CA THR A 160 8.61 -13.74 -5.48
C THR A 160 8.48 -14.12 -4.02
N LEU A 161 7.88 -13.24 -3.19
CA LEU A 161 7.65 -13.56 -1.78
C LEU A 161 6.67 -14.73 -1.62
N GLN A 162 5.67 -14.82 -2.48
CA GLN A 162 4.73 -15.94 -2.47
C GLN A 162 5.40 -17.27 -2.87
N HIS A 163 6.31 -17.24 -3.84
CA HIS A 163 7.12 -18.39 -4.25
C HIS A 163 8.05 -18.84 -3.11
N ILE A 164 8.77 -17.92 -2.47
CA ILE A 164 9.62 -18.22 -1.32
C ILE A 164 8.82 -18.91 -0.21
N ARG A 165 7.62 -18.42 0.13
CA ARG A 165 6.76 -19.08 1.14
C ARG A 165 6.43 -20.53 0.78
N LYS A 166 6.10 -20.79 -0.48
CA LYS A 166 5.79 -22.14 -0.97
C LYS A 166 7.01 -23.06 -0.85
N GLU A 167 8.17 -22.60 -1.27
CA GLU A 167 9.39 -23.41 -1.24
C GLU A 167 9.92 -23.64 0.18
N LEU A 168 9.71 -22.68 1.10
CA LEU A 168 10.01 -22.88 2.52
C LEU A 168 9.25 -24.08 3.11
N GLU A 169 7.97 -24.22 2.81
CA GLU A 169 7.18 -25.39 3.25
C GLU A 169 7.74 -26.71 2.70
N VAL A 170 8.33 -26.71 1.51
CA VAL A 170 8.96 -27.89 0.90
C VAL A 170 10.28 -28.22 1.60
N ILE A 171 11.13 -27.21 1.81
CA ILE A 171 12.43 -27.37 2.47
C ILE A 171 12.27 -27.81 3.92
N GLU A 172 11.27 -27.30 4.65
CA GLU A 172 10.92 -27.76 6.00
C GLU A 172 10.59 -29.25 6.02
N LYS A 173 9.73 -29.71 5.10
CA LYS A 173 9.36 -31.14 4.99
C LYS A 173 10.56 -32.01 4.67
N LYS A 174 11.40 -31.61 3.70
CA LYS A 174 12.66 -32.30 3.38
C LYS A 174 13.57 -32.39 4.61
N THR A 175 13.77 -31.28 5.33
CA THR A 175 14.61 -31.22 6.52
C THR A 175 14.12 -32.17 7.61
N ILE A 176 12.79 -32.29 7.80
CA ILE A 176 12.20 -33.25 8.75
C ILE A 176 12.51 -34.70 8.33
N ILE A 177 12.42 -35.02 7.04
CA ILE A 177 12.74 -36.36 6.51
C ILE A 177 14.22 -36.70 6.73
N HIS A 178 15.14 -35.79 6.42
CA HIS A 178 16.57 -36.00 6.66
C HIS A 178 16.90 -36.22 8.14
N LEU A 179 16.24 -35.47 9.04
CA LEU A 179 16.39 -35.64 10.47
C LEU A 179 15.92 -37.02 10.95
N LYS A 180 14.80 -37.52 10.40
CA LYS A 180 14.27 -38.87 10.68
C LYS A 180 15.26 -39.96 10.27
N ASN A 181 15.80 -39.85 9.06
CA ASN A 181 16.75 -40.84 8.51
C ASN A 181 18.09 -40.86 9.26
N SER A 182 18.45 -39.76 9.94
CA SER A 182 19.69 -39.65 10.72
C SER A 182 19.59 -40.26 12.13
N GLY A 183 18.57 -41.10 12.40
CA GLY A 183 18.43 -41.84 13.67
C GLY A 183 17.53 -41.17 14.71
N ALA A 184 16.45 -40.50 14.29
CA ALA A 184 15.54 -39.83 15.21
C ALA A 184 14.39 -40.73 15.72
N THR A 185 14.55 -41.34 16.90
CA THR A 185 13.64 -42.39 17.40
C THR A 185 12.46 -41.94 18.27
N HIS A 186 12.34 -40.65 18.67
CA HIS A 186 11.24 -40.21 19.54
C HIS A 186 10.34 -39.11 18.93
N PRO A 187 9.01 -39.31 18.86
CA PRO A 187 8.06 -38.34 18.30
C PRO A 187 7.94 -37.03 19.09
N ASP A 188 8.11 -37.06 20.41
CA ASP A 188 7.76 -35.93 21.29
C ASP A 188 8.82 -34.81 21.30
N ASP A 189 10.10 -35.10 21.03
CA ASP A 189 11.15 -34.10 20.90
C ASP A 189 11.17 -33.37 19.54
N ILE A 190 10.45 -33.90 18.55
CA ILE A 190 10.24 -33.25 17.25
C ILE A 190 9.28 -32.06 17.42
N VAL A 191 8.42 -32.06 18.43
CA VAL A 191 7.48 -30.95 18.65
C VAL A 191 8.14 -29.78 19.40
N ASN A 192 9.09 -30.06 20.31
CA ASN A 192 9.73 -29.02 21.13
C ASN A 192 11.13 -28.57 20.65
N GLY A 193 11.90 -29.43 19.97
CA GLY A 193 13.23 -29.10 19.43
C GLY A 193 13.23 -28.67 17.96
N SER A 194 12.15 -28.94 17.22
CA SER A 194 11.87 -28.32 15.92
C SER A 194 10.69 -27.37 16.02
N GLY A 195 10.87 -26.32 16.84
CA GLY A 195 10.15 -25.07 16.65
C GLY A 195 10.13 -24.71 15.16
N LYS A 196 9.00 -24.20 14.68
CA LYS A 196 8.73 -24.06 13.25
C LYS A 196 9.93 -23.37 12.60
N LYS A 197 10.59 -24.11 11.70
CA LYS A 197 11.79 -23.64 11.01
C LYS A 197 11.37 -22.52 10.06
N PHE A 198 12.23 -21.54 9.83
CA PHE A 198 11.93 -20.39 8.96
C PHE A 198 10.75 -19.49 9.37
N GLU A 199 10.37 -19.46 10.65
CA GLU A 199 9.31 -18.55 11.14
C GLU A 199 9.57 -17.09 10.76
N ILE A 200 10.84 -16.67 10.81
CA ILE A 200 11.24 -15.29 10.55
C ILE A 200 11.01 -14.96 9.06
N SER A 201 11.51 -15.79 8.15
CA SER A 201 11.29 -15.58 6.70
C SER A 201 9.84 -15.75 6.28
N ALA A 202 9.12 -16.74 6.83
CA ALA A 202 7.71 -16.94 6.52
C ALA A 202 6.85 -15.74 6.96
N GLY A 203 7.10 -15.22 8.17
CA GLY A 203 6.48 -14.00 8.68
C GLY A 203 6.84 -12.78 7.84
N ALA A 204 8.13 -12.60 7.53
CA ALA A 204 8.62 -11.49 6.71
C ALA A 204 8.03 -11.50 5.29
N CYS A 205 7.81 -12.67 4.69
CA CYS A 205 7.12 -12.78 3.41
C CYS A 205 5.65 -12.38 3.52
N ALA A 206 4.93 -12.83 4.56
CA ALA A 206 3.51 -12.51 4.73
C ALA A 206 3.28 -11.00 4.96
N GLU A 207 4.09 -10.39 5.83
CA GLU A 207 4.14 -8.94 6.04
C GLU A 207 4.59 -8.22 4.77
N GLY A 208 5.56 -8.78 4.07
CA GLY A 208 6.08 -8.21 2.85
C GLY A 208 5.07 -8.12 1.72
N ILE A 209 4.31 -9.20 1.51
CA ILE A 209 3.18 -9.22 0.59
C ILE A 209 2.15 -8.16 0.99
N GLN A 210 1.83 -8.03 2.28
CA GLN A 210 0.90 -7.01 2.76
C GLN A 210 1.33 -5.59 2.40
N GLN A 211 2.58 -5.24 2.69
CA GLN A 211 3.12 -3.91 2.45
C GLN A 211 3.22 -3.61 0.95
N LEU A 212 3.60 -4.59 0.14
CA LEU A 212 3.64 -4.42 -1.32
C LEU A 212 2.23 -4.24 -1.91
N CYS A 213 1.22 -4.97 -1.43
CA CYS A 213 -0.17 -4.77 -1.85
C CYS A 213 -0.64 -3.34 -1.57
N GLU A 214 -0.33 -2.81 -0.39
CA GLU A 214 -0.66 -1.43 -0.02
C GLU A 214 0.13 -0.41 -0.86
N ALA A 215 1.44 -0.61 -1.02
CA ALA A 215 2.29 0.27 -1.82
C ALA A 215 1.83 0.33 -3.29
N ILE A 216 1.50 -0.80 -3.92
CA ILE A 216 0.93 -0.85 -5.27
C ILE A 216 -0.35 -0.03 -5.31
N ALA A 217 -1.28 -0.26 -4.39
CA ALA A 217 -2.56 0.42 -4.38
C ALA A 217 -2.43 1.95 -4.32
N TYR A 218 -1.65 2.47 -3.38
CA TYR A 218 -1.49 3.92 -3.25
C TYR A 218 -0.63 4.52 -4.37
N LYS A 219 0.33 3.77 -4.93
CA LYS A 219 1.05 4.20 -6.13
C LYS A 219 0.13 4.32 -7.33
N VAL A 220 -0.67 3.29 -7.61
CA VAL A 220 -1.63 3.31 -8.73
C VAL A 220 -2.54 4.53 -8.60
N ILE A 221 -3.18 4.72 -7.44
CA ILE A 221 -4.19 5.77 -7.29
C ILE A 221 -3.60 7.18 -7.24
N PHE A 222 -2.56 7.42 -6.43
CA PHE A 222 -2.09 8.78 -6.16
C PHE A 222 -0.90 9.23 -7.01
N HIS A 223 -0.18 8.28 -7.61
CA HIS A 223 0.95 8.59 -8.49
C HIS A 223 0.61 8.33 -9.96
N ASP A 224 0.20 7.11 -10.31
CA ASP A 224 0.01 6.73 -11.72
C ASP A 224 -1.29 7.34 -12.30
N LEU A 225 -2.40 7.27 -11.55
CA LEU A 225 -3.69 7.88 -11.89
C LEU A 225 -3.83 9.33 -11.42
N SER A 226 -2.75 9.95 -10.93
CA SER A 226 -2.76 11.35 -10.47
C SER A 226 -3.32 12.33 -11.52
N PRO A 227 -3.00 12.22 -12.82
CA PRO A 227 -3.54 13.14 -13.82
C PRO A 227 -5.07 13.09 -13.95
N VAL A 228 -5.69 11.91 -13.89
CA VAL A 228 -7.15 11.76 -13.99
C VAL A 228 -7.85 11.95 -12.64
N LEU A 229 -7.20 11.61 -11.54
CA LEU A 229 -7.72 11.78 -10.18
C LEU A 229 -7.57 13.24 -9.68
N TRP A 230 -6.33 13.72 -9.60
CA TRP A 230 -5.99 14.99 -8.95
C TRP A 230 -6.17 16.20 -9.87
N ASP A 231 -5.78 16.08 -11.14
CA ASP A 231 -5.92 17.17 -12.11
C ASP A 231 -7.22 17.09 -12.93
N GLY A 232 -7.94 15.96 -12.86
CA GLY A 232 -9.17 15.70 -13.62
C GLY A 232 -10.44 15.79 -12.79
N LEU A 233 -10.66 14.83 -11.88
CA LEU A 233 -11.95 14.63 -11.20
C LEU A 233 -12.47 15.90 -10.51
N TYR A 234 -13.63 16.38 -10.94
CA TYR A 234 -14.37 17.56 -10.49
C TYR A 234 -13.65 18.90 -10.62
N VAL A 235 -12.56 18.97 -11.37
CA VAL A 235 -11.89 20.24 -11.65
C VAL A 235 -12.77 21.11 -12.56
N GLY A 236 -13.03 22.34 -12.14
CA GLY A 236 -13.93 23.26 -12.85
C GLY A 236 -15.40 23.00 -12.49
N GLU A 237 -16.13 22.31 -13.37
CA GLU A 237 -17.53 21.94 -13.17
C GLU A 237 -17.68 20.43 -12.99
N VAL A 238 -18.50 20.02 -12.00
CA VAL A 238 -18.71 18.61 -11.65
C VAL A 238 -19.27 17.81 -12.82
N SER A 239 -20.23 18.37 -13.55
CA SER A 239 -20.89 17.73 -14.69
C SER A 239 -19.96 17.48 -15.89
N SER A 240 -18.90 18.28 -16.06
CA SER A 240 -17.95 18.15 -17.19
C SER A 240 -16.74 17.27 -16.88
N SER A 241 -16.43 17.11 -15.59
CA SER A 241 -15.19 16.50 -15.11
C SER A 241 -15.51 15.34 -14.17
N ARG A 242 -16.32 14.40 -14.65
CA ARG A 242 -16.81 13.24 -13.90
C ARG A 242 -15.77 12.12 -13.78
N ILE A 243 -16.15 11.03 -13.11
CA ILE A 243 -15.27 9.92 -12.73
C ILE A 243 -14.86 8.99 -13.89
N GLU A 244 -15.51 9.00 -15.04
CA GLU A 244 -15.32 8.00 -16.09
C GLU A 244 -13.86 7.86 -16.58
N PRO A 245 -13.08 8.94 -16.79
CA PRO A 245 -11.66 8.81 -17.16
C PRO A 245 -10.83 8.07 -16.11
N LEU A 246 -11.13 8.29 -14.82
CA LEU A 246 -10.48 7.56 -13.72
C LEU A 246 -10.84 6.08 -13.78
N LEU A 247 -12.12 5.74 -14.01
CA LEU A 247 -12.57 4.36 -14.08
C LEU A 247 -11.92 3.60 -15.24
N GLN A 248 -11.82 4.22 -16.42
CA GLN A 248 -11.19 3.62 -17.60
C GLN A 248 -9.71 3.29 -17.37
N GLU A 249 -8.94 4.24 -16.82
CA GLU A 249 -7.52 3.97 -16.53
C GLU A 249 -7.35 2.98 -15.37
N LEU A 250 -8.23 3.02 -14.37
CA LEU A 250 -8.21 2.07 -13.26
C LEU A 250 -8.50 0.64 -13.74
N GLU A 251 -9.45 0.44 -14.65
CA GLU A 251 -9.76 -0.85 -15.27
C GLU A 251 -8.54 -1.44 -15.98
N GLN A 252 -7.84 -0.65 -16.81
CA GLN A 252 -6.60 -1.09 -17.48
C GLN A 252 -5.52 -1.52 -16.47
N ASN A 253 -5.37 -0.80 -15.37
CA ASN A 253 -4.43 -1.16 -14.30
C ASN A 253 -4.85 -2.46 -13.60
N LEU A 254 -6.16 -2.66 -13.36
CA LEU A 254 -6.68 -3.90 -12.77
C LEU A 254 -6.46 -5.10 -13.70
N GLU A 255 -6.56 -4.94 -15.02
CA GLU A 255 -6.23 -5.98 -16.00
C GLU A 255 -4.75 -6.37 -15.92
N ILE A 256 -3.84 -5.39 -15.94
CA ILE A 256 -2.39 -5.64 -15.84
C ILE A 256 -2.06 -6.40 -14.54
N ILE A 257 -2.66 -5.98 -13.43
CA ILE A 257 -2.44 -6.59 -12.11
C ILE A 257 -3.01 -8.00 -12.06
N SER A 258 -4.24 -8.20 -12.56
CA SER A 258 -4.90 -9.50 -12.58
C SER A 258 -4.12 -10.49 -13.45
N ALA A 259 -3.59 -10.01 -14.57
CA ALA A 259 -2.74 -10.78 -15.46
C ALA A 259 -1.40 -11.13 -14.80
N THR A 260 -0.79 -10.24 -14.00
CA THR A 260 0.59 -10.41 -13.51
C THR A 260 0.70 -11.08 -12.14
N VAL A 261 -0.19 -10.77 -11.19
CA VAL A 261 -0.11 -11.24 -9.80
C VAL A 261 -0.63 -12.67 -9.67
N HIS A 262 0.04 -13.46 -8.82
CA HIS A 262 -0.34 -14.81 -8.45
C HIS A 262 -1.75 -14.88 -7.83
N ASP A 263 -2.55 -15.88 -8.22
CA ASP A 263 -3.97 -16.04 -7.83
C ASP A 263 -4.24 -15.86 -6.33
N ARG A 264 -3.44 -16.54 -5.49
CA ARG A 264 -3.52 -16.47 -4.02
C ARG A 264 -3.41 -15.06 -3.42
N VAL A 265 -2.87 -14.09 -4.16
CA VAL A 265 -2.65 -12.71 -3.69
C VAL A 265 -3.52 -11.71 -4.47
N ARG A 266 -4.06 -12.07 -5.64
CA ARG A 266 -4.83 -11.18 -6.52
C ARG A 266 -5.96 -10.46 -5.79
N THR A 267 -6.85 -11.19 -5.12
CA THR A 267 -7.97 -10.60 -4.36
C THR A 267 -7.48 -9.59 -3.33
N ARG A 268 -6.34 -9.86 -2.68
CA ARG A 268 -5.75 -8.95 -1.70
C ARG A 268 -5.24 -7.66 -2.35
N VAL A 269 -4.57 -7.73 -3.50
CA VAL A 269 -4.11 -6.53 -4.22
C VAL A 269 -5.29 -5.69 -4.68
N ILE A 270 -6.27 -6.31 -5.35
CA ILE A 270 -7.48 -5.61 -5.84
C ILE A 270 -8.25 -4.96 -4.69
N THR A 271 -8.38 -5.65 -3.56
CA THR A 271 -9.01 -5.09 -2.35
C THR A 271 -8.27 -3.85 -1.82
N ASN A 272 -6.93 -3.82 -1.88
CA ASN A 272 -6.17 -2.63 -1.47
C ASN A 272 -6.34 -1.48 -2.47
N ILE A 273 -6.38 -1.78 -3.78
CA ILE A 273 -6.64 -0.77 -4.82
C ILE A 273 -8.02 -0.15 -4.65
N MET A 274 -9.04 -0.97 -4.36
CA MET A 274 -10.39 -0.48 -4.04
C MET A 274 -10.37 0.49 -2.86
N LYS A 275 -9.70 0.11 -1.75
CA LYS A 275 -9.56 1.00 -0.59
C LYS A 275 -8.86 2.30 -0.93
N ALA A 276 -7.73 2.22 -1.65
CA ALA A 276 -6.99 3.40 -2.07
C ALA A 276 -7.83 4.28 -3.00
N SER A 277 -8.70 3.70 -3.84
CA SER A 277 -9.60 4.43 -4.74
C SER A 277 -10.66 5.19 -3.95
N PHE A 278 -11.23 4.57 -2.91
CA PHE A 278 -12.19 5.22 -2.00
C PHE A 278 -11.53 6.35 -1.20
N ASP A 279 -10.31 6.12 -0.71
CA ASP A 279 -9.49 7.14 -0.08
C ASP A 279 -9.20 8.30 -1.05
N GLY A 280 -8.82 8.00 -2.29
CA GLY A 280 -8.57 8.98 -3.35
C GLY A 280 -9.80 9.81 -3.70
N PHE A 281 -10.96 9.17 -3.80
CA PHE A 281 -12.24 9.83 -4.03
C PHE A 281 -12.59 10.81 -2.90
N LEU A 282 -12.48 10.38 -1.64
CA LEU A 282 -12.68 11.28 -0.48
C LEU A 282 -11.62 12.38 -0.42
N PHE A 283 -10.38 12.07 -0.78
CA PHE A 283 -9.30 13.05 -0.81
C PHE A 283 -9.58 14.15 -1.83
N VAL A 284 -10.11 13.82 -3.00
CA VAL A 284 -10.57 14.79 -4.00
C VAL A 284 -11.69 15.68 -3.45
N LEU A 285 -12.69 15.08 -2.79
CA LEU A 285 -13.85 15.81 -2.26
C LEU A 285 -13.52 16.73 -1.08
N LEU A 286 -12.64 16.31 -0.18
CA LEU A 286 -12.36 16.99 1.10
C LEU A 286 -11.00 17.69 1.12
N ALA A 287 -10.13 17.40 0.17
CA ALA A 287 -8.76 17.88 0.14
C ALA A 287 -8.24 18.11 -1.30
N GLY A 288 -9.12 18.30 -2.29
CA GLY A 288 -8.75 18.46 -3.70
C GLY A 288 -8.25 19.86 -4.11
N GLY A 289 -8.22 20.84 -3.20
CA GLY A 289 -7.72 22.18 -3.49
C GLY A 289 -8.69 23.08 -4.27
N PRO A 290 -8.35 24.36 -4.47
CA PRO A 290 -9.31 25.43 -4.81
C PRO A 290 -9.93 25.36 -6.21
N SER A 291 -9.49 24.42 -7.06
CA SER A 291 -10.02 24.24 -8.42
C SER A 291 -11.37 23.49 -8.44
N ARG A 292 -11.89 23.11 -7.28
CA ARG A 292 -13.12 22.34 -7.09
C ARG A 292 -14.09 23.13 -6.22
N ALA A 293 -15.36 23.15 -6.62
CA ALA A 293 -16.42 23.78 -5.86
C ALA A 293 -17.74 23.03 -6.12
N PHE A 294 -18.41 22.62 -5.04
CA PHE A 294 -19.59 21.77 -5.09
C PHE A 294 -20.84 22.52 -4.65
N THR A 295 -21.87 22.50 -5.47
CA THR A 295 -23.23 22.92 -5.12
C THR A 295 -23.97 21.78 -4.43
N GLN A 296 -25.16 22.03 -3.90
CA GLN A 296 -25.99 20.98 -3.30
C GLN A 296 -26.53 20.03 -4.38
N GLN A 297 -26.78 20.52 -5.59
CA GLN A 297 -27.27 19.72 -6.72
C GLN A 297 -26.23 18.70 -7.20
N ASP A 298 -24.95 19.03 -7.06
CA ASP A 298 -23.84 18.14 -7.44
C ASP A 298 -23.79 16.87 -6.59
N SER A 299 -24.44 16.85 -5.41
CA SER A 299 -24.47 15.66 -4.53
C SER A 299 -24.98 14.40 -5.24
N VAL A 300 -25.98 14.53 -6.11
CA VAL A 300 -26.55 13.40 -6.86
C VAL A 300 -25.53 12.81 -7.83
N VAL A 301 -24.77 13.69 -8.51
CA VAL A 301 -23.72 13.27 -9.46
C VAL A 301 -22.57 12.59 -8.71
N ILE A 302 -22.18 13.13 -7.56
CA ILE A 302 -21.11 12.55 -6.73
C ILE A 302 -21.51 11.16 -6.19
N GLU A 303 -22.76 10.99 -5.78
CA GLU A 303 -23.28 9.69 -5.33
C GLU A 303 -23.33 8.66 -6.48
N GLU A 304 -23.75 9.08 -7.67
CA GLU A 304 -23.74 8.25 -8.87
C GLU A 304 -22.32 7.84 -9.26
N ASP A 305 -21.37 8.79 -9.27
CA ASP A 305 -19.95 8.52 -9.57
C ASP A 305 -19.35 7.53 -8.56
N PHE A 306 -19.68 7.67 -7.27
CA PHE A 306 -19.23 6.71 -6.27
C PHE A 306 -19.83 5.31 -6.50
N LYS A 307 -21.07 5.23 -6.96
CA LYS A 307 -21.69 3.96 -7.34
C LYS A 307 -20.95 3.32 -8.51
N PHE A 308 -20.63 4.07 -9.57
CA PHE A 308 -19.83 3.54 -10.69
C PHE A 308 -18.47 3.03 -10.24
N LEU A 309 -17.82 3.72 -9.29
CA LEU A 309 -16.57 3.24 -8.70
C LEU A 309 -16.73 1.90 -7.96
N MET A 310 -17.81 1.72 -7.19
CA MET A 310 -18.10 0.44 -6.54
C MET A 310 -18.42 -0.67 -7.56
N ASP A 311 -19.22 -0.33 -8.58
CA ASP A 311 -19.65 -1.27 -9.61
C ASP A 311 -18.46 -1.79 -10.44
N LEU A 312 -17.41 -0.98 -10.66
CA LEU A 312 -16.16 -1.41 -11.28
C LEU A 312 -15.50 -2.57 -10.50
N PHE A 313 -15.44 -2.48 -9.17
CA PHE A 313 -14.83 -3.54 -8.35
C PHE A 313 -15.75 -4.75 -8.17
N TRP A 314 -17.06 -4.57 -8.26
CA TRP A 314 -18.02 -5.66 -8.26
C TRP A 314 -18.00 -6.44 -9.59
N SER A 315 -17.79 -5.73 -10.71
CA SER A 315 -17.63 -6.30 -12.06
C SER A 315 -18.73 -7.31 -12.43
N ASN A 316 -20.00 -6.93 -12.23
CA ASN A 316 -21.17 -7.78 -12.50
C ASN A 316 -21.17 -9.15 -11.79
N GLY A 317 -20.44 -9.28 -10.67
CA GLY A 317 -20.32 -10.51 -9.90
C GLY A 317 -19.02 -11.29 -10.13
N ASP A 318 -18.23 -10.92 -11.15
CA ASP A 318 -16.95 -11.55 -11.45
C ASP A 318 -15.77 -10.94 -10.65
N GLY A 319 -16.02 -9.84 -9.93
CA GLY A 319 -15.02 -9.08 -9.17
C GLY A 319 -14.96 -9.44 -7.68
N LEU A 320 -14.89 -8.41 -6.84
CA LEU A 320 -14.87 -8.55 -5.38
C LEU A 320 -16.27 -8.85 -4.82
N PRO A 321 -16.38 -9.62 -3.72
CA PRO A 321 -17.64 -9.84 -3.02
C PRO A 321 -18.29 -8.54 -2.54
N THR A 322 -19.61 -8.42 -2.70
CA THR A 322 -20.37 -7.20 -2.34
C THR A 322 -20.23 -6.83 -0.87
N ASP A 323 -20.20 -7.81 0.04
CA ASP A 323 -20.01 -7.59 1.48
C ASP A 323 -18.64 -6.96 1.79
N LEU A 324 -17.61 -7.33 1.03
CA LEU A 324 -16.27 -6.74 1.17
C LEU A 324 -16.23 -5.31 0.66
N ILE A 325 -16.88 -5.03 -0.47
CA ILE A 325 -17.03 -3.67 -1.03
C ILE A 325 -17.80 -2.79 -0.05
N ASP A 326 -18.95 -3.27 0.43
CA ASP A 326 -19.81 -2.55 1.37
C ASP A 326 -19.06 -2.20 2.66
N LYS A 327 -18.38 -3.19 3.25
CA LYS A 327 -17.56 -3.00 4.44
C LYS A 327 -16.56 -1.85 4.28
N HIS A 328 -15.86 -1.79 3.15
CA HIS A 328 -14.84 -0.78 2.91
C HIS A 328 -15.37 0.56 2.38
N SER A 329 -16.57 0.59 1.79
CA SER A 329 -17.25 1.80 1.33
C SER A 329 -17.89 2.63 2.46
N THR A 330 -18.04 2.04 3.65
CA THR A 330 -18.78 2.63 4.79
C THR A 330 -18.42 4.09 5.06
N THR A 331 -17.13 4.43 5.10
CA THR A 331 -16.69 5.81 5.37
C THR A 331 -17.18 6.77 4.30
N VAL A 332 -17.06 6.41 3.02
CA VAL A 332 -17.52 7.24 1.91
C VAL A 332 -19.04 7.42 1.98
N LYS A 333 -19.79 6.31 2.11
CA LYS A 333 -21.26 6.32 2.23
C LYS A 333 -21.76 7.18 3.40
N ARG A 334 -20.98 7.29 4.48
CA ARG A 334 -21.31 8.15 5.64
C ARG A 334 -20.98 9.63 5.43
N VAL A 335 -19.99 9.94 4.60
CA VAL A 335 -19.57 11.33 4.31
C VAL A 335 -20.40 11.95 3.19
N LEU A 336 -20.78 11.19 2.16
CA LEU A 336 -21.54 11.69 1.01
C LEU A 336 -22.82 12.46 1.37
N PRO A 337 -23.64 12.05 2.36
CA PRO A 337 -24.83 12.79 2.75
C PRO A 337 -24.57 14.24 3.17
N LEU A 338 -23.36 14.57 3.66
CA LEU A 338 -23.00 15.96 3.99
C LEU A 338 -23.02 16.87 2.76
N PHE A 339 -22.80 16.32 1.57
CA PHE A 339 -22.87 17.08 0.32
C PHE A 339 -24.31 17.43 -0.05
N HIS A 340 -25.30 16.67 0.45
CA HIS A 340 -26.72 16.94 0.31
C HIS A 340 -27.27 17.90 1.38
N THR A 341 -26.67 17.94 2.57
CA THR A 341 -27.09 18.83 3.67
C THR A 341 -26.98 20.31 3.28
N ASP A 342 -27.99 21.09 3.65
CA ASP A 342 -28.00 22.54 3.45
C ASP A 342 -26.90 23.25 4.26
N THR A 343 -26.48 24.43 3.80
CA THR A 343 -25.35 25.15 4.40
C THR A 343 -25.61 25.56 5.85
N ASP A 344 -26.82 25.98 6.20
CA ASP A 344 -27.17 26.40 7.57
C ASP A 344 -27.01 25.23 8.54
N SER A 345 -27.59 24.08 8.21
CA SER A 345 -27.49 22.84 8.98
C SER A 345 -26.04 22.38 9.13
N LEU A 346 -25.21 22.44 8.07
CA LEU A 346 -23.78 22.11 8.16
C LEU A 346 -23.01 23.04 9.10
N ILE A 347 -23.34 24.34 9.08
CA ILE A 347 -22.72 25.33 9.98
C ILE A 347 -23.11 25.04 11.43
N GLU A 348 -24.38 24.77 11.72
CA GLU A 348 -24.84 24.44 13.07
C GLU A 348 -24.24 23.13 13.57
N GLN A 349 -24.19 22.10 12.72
CA GLN A 349 -23.51 20.84 13.04
C GLN A 349 -22.03 21.07 13.38
N LEU A 350 -21.31 21.85 12.56
CA LEU A 350 -19.90 22.17 12.84
C LEU A 350 -19.75 22.90 14.17
N LYS A 351 -20.63 23.86 14.48
CA LYS A 351 -20.59 24.59 15.76
C LYS A 351 -20.78 23.65 16.95
N CYS A 352 -21.81 22.81 16.91
CA CYS A 352 -22.11 21.86 17.99
C CYS A 352 -20.93 20.91 18.23
N VAL A 353 -20.46 20.21 17.19
CA VAL A 353 -19.39 19.21 17.34
C VAL A 353 -18.06 19.87 17.76
N THR A 354 -17.78 21.08 17.29
CA THR A 354 -16.57 21.82 17.70
C THR A 354 -16.63 22.24 19.17
N LEU A 355 -17.79 22.70 19.65
CA LEU A 355 -18.00 23.05 21.06
C LEU A 355 -17.92 21.82 21.97
N ASP A 356 -18.50 20.70 21.55
CA ASP A 356 -18.47 19.45 22.30
C ASP A 356 -17.04 18.89 22.40
N SER A 357 -16.24 19.05 21.34
CA SER A 357 -14.88 18.49 21.26
C SER A 357 -13.82 19.36 21.93
N TYR A 358 -13.95 20.69 21.88
CA TYR A 358 -12.90 21.62 22.30
C TYR A 358 -13.34 22.59 23.41
N GLY A 359 -14.59 22.48 23.87
CA GLY A 359 -15.15 23.34 24.91
C GLY A 359 -15.47 24.76 24.42
N SER A 360 -16.15 25.51 25.29
CA SER A 360 -16.45 26.93 25.04
C SER A 360 -15.19 27.78 25.23
N SER A 361 -14.68 28.38 24.16
CA SER A 361 -13.58 29.34 24.25
C SER A 361 -14.10 30.68 24.81
N THR A 362 -13.36 31.29 25.73
CA THR A 362 -13.61 32.65 26.25
C THR A 362 -13.43 33.74 25.19
N LYS A 363 -12.99 33.39 23.98
CA LYS A 363 -12.94 34.26 22.79
C LYS A 363 -14.13 33.91 21.90
N SER A 364 -14.83 34.91 21.37
CA SER A 364 -16.04 34.81 20.53
C SER A 364 -15.88 34.06 19.19
N LYS A 365 -14.76 33.38 18.94
CA LYS A 365 -14.45 32.68 17.68
C LYS A 365 -14.25 31.18 17.93
N LEU A 366 -14.90 30.35 17.11
CA LEU A 366 -14.72 28.90 17.11
C LEU A 366 -13.25 28.55 16.82
N PRO A 367 -12.64 27.60 17.55
CA PRO A 367 -11.29 27.14 17.26
C PRO A 367 -11.25 26.43 15.91
N LEU A 368 -10.14 26.56 15.18
CA LEU A 368 -9.94 25.83 13.92
C LEU A 368 -9.70 24.34 14.22
N PRO A 369 -10.53 23.42 13.71
CA PRO A 369 -10.32 21.99 13.86
C PRO A 369 -8.94 21.51 13.37
N PRO A 370 -8.20 20.73 14.18
CA PRO A 370 -6.98 20.07 13.73
C PRO A 370 -7.27 19.08 12.60
N THR A 371 -6.29 18.84 11.74
CA THR A 371 -6.44 17.86 10.66
C THR A 371 -6.11 16.47 11.20
N SER A 372 -7.15 15.66 11.44
CA SER A 372 -7.03 14.32 12.04
C SER A 372 -6.57 13.24 11.05
N GLY A 373 -6.69 13.50 9.74
CA GLY A 373 -6.35 12.53 8.69
C GLY A 373 -7.35 11.37 8.57
N GLN A 374 -8.46 11.42 9.31
CA GLN A 374 -9.57 10.48 9.25
C GLN A 374 -10.85 11.23 8.87
N TRP A 375 -11.65 10.61 8.01
CA TRP A 375 -12.91 11.20 7.54
C TRP A 375 -14.09 10.60 8.29
N SER A 376 -14.96 11.44 8.83
CA SER A 376 -16.21 11.03 9.48
C SER A 376 -17.21 12.17 9.45
N PRO A 377 -18.52 11.90 9.27
CA PRO A 377 -19.52 12.96 9.26
C PRO A 377 -19.67 13.70 10.60
N THR A 378 -19.20 13.10 11.69
CA THR A 378 -19.22 13.69 13.03
C THR A 378 -17.88 14.30 13.42
N GLU A 379 -16.93 14.43 12.48
CA GLU A 379 -15.60 14.97 12.76
C GLU A 379 -15.52 16.43 12.28
N PRO A 380 -15.10 17.38 13.14
CA PRO A 380 -15.14 18.81 12.81
C PRO A 380 -14.33 19.21 11.58
N ASN A 381 -13.18 18.57 11.30
CA ASN A 381 -12.36 18.90 10.14
C ASN A 381 -13.04 18.49 8.82
N THR A 382 -13.79 17.39 8.82
CA THR A 382 -14.56 16.88 7.69
C THR A 382 -15.68 17.85 7.34
N LEU A 383 -16.49 18.27 8.33
CA LEU A 383 -17.54 19.28 8.15
C LEU A 383 -16.98 20.61 7.65
N LEU A 384 -15.87 21.06 8.24
CA LEU A 384 -15.17 22.26 7.80
C LEU A 384 -14.72 22.16 6.35
N ARG A 385 -14.17 21.02 5.93
CA ARG A 385 -13.73 20.77 4.55
C ARG A 385 -14.90 20.78 3.59
N VAL A 386 -16.02 20.13 3.91
CA VAL A 386 -17.26 20.21 3.09
C VAL A 386 -17.67 21.68 2.89
N LEU A 387 -17.68 22.49 3.95
CA LEU A 387 -17.98 23.92 3.85
C LEU A 387 -16.94 24.69 3.01
N CYS A 388 -15.66 24.33 3.08
CA CYS A 388 -14.59 24.97 2.28
C CYS A 388 -14.83 24.83 0.77
N TYR A 389 -15.27 23.64 0.34
CA TYR A 389 -15.59 23.35 -1.07
C TYR A 389 -17.04 23.64 -1.43
N ARG A 390 -17.89 24.08 -0.50
CA ARG A 390 -19.28 24.44 -0.80
C ARG A 390 -19.34 25.74 -1.61
N ASN A 391 -19.86 25.66 -2.83
CA ASN A 391 -20.09 26.81 -3.70
C ASN A 391 -21.37 27.57 -3.30
N ASP A 392 -21.34 28.18 -2.13
CA ASP A 392 -22.47 28.91 -1.56
C ASP A 392 -22.01 30.19 -0.85
N GLU A 393 -22.85 31.23 -0.90
CA GLU A 393 -22.52 32.54 -0.34
C GLU A 393 -22.44 32.50 1.19
N MET A 394 -23.34 31.75 1.83
CA MET A 394 -23.41 31.68 3.27
C MET A 394 -22.21 30.91 3.83
N ALA A 395 -21.82 29.80 3.21
CA ALA A 395 -20.60 29.05 3.56
C ALA A 395 -19.37 29.96 3.45
N THR A 396 -19.26 30.68 2.34
CA THR A 396 -18.14 31.60 2.07
C THR A 396 -18.07 32.75 3.08
N LYS A 397 -19.22 33.33 3.47
CA LYS A 397 -19.31 34.40 4.48
C LYS A 397 -18.94 33.88 5.88
N PHE A 398 -19.44 32.70 6.24
CA PHE A 398 -19.13 32.04 7.52
C PHE A 398 -17.63 31.77 7.66
N LEU A 399 -17.01 31.10 6.68
CA LEU A 399 -15.57 30.76 6.73
C LEU A 399 -14.68 32.01 6.79
N LYS A 400 -15.06 33.10 6.11
CA LYS A 400 -14.36 34.38 6.20
C LYS A 400 -14.47 34.98 7.60
N LYS A 401 -15.67 35.01 8.20
CA LYS A 401 -15.92 35.65 9.50
C LYS A 401 -15.31 34.86 10.66
N THR A 402 -15.44 33.54 10.64
CA THR A 402 -15.05 32.66 11.74
C THR A 402 -13.54 32.37 11.72
N TYR A 403 -12.99 32.00 10.56
CA TYR A 403 -11.62 31.48 10.44
C TYR A 403 -10.68 32.35 9.59
N ASN A 404 -11.20 33.42 8.97
CA ASN A 404 -10.44 34.29 8.06
C ASN A 404 -9.78 33.54 6.89
N LEU A 405 -10.43 32.49 6.37
CA LEU A 405 -9.87 31.71 5.26
C LEU A 405 -9.78 32.52 3.96
N PRO A 406 -8.68 32.40 3.20
CA PRO A 406 -8.52 33.09 1.93
C PRO A 406 -9.31 32.40 0.80
N LYS A 407 -9.55 33.16 -0.28
CA LYS A 407 -10.21 32.67 -1.51
C LYS A 407 -9.24 32.00 -2.50
N LYS A 408 -7.96 32.33 -2.39
CA LYS A 408 -6.85 31.82 -3.21
C LYS A 408 -5.65 31.61 -2.28
N LEU A 409 -4.81 30.64 -2.61
CA LEU A 409 -3.53 30.42 -1.93
C LEU A 409 -2.50 31.48 -2.35
#